data_AF-A0A134B7U5-F1
#
_entry.id   AF-A0A134B7U5-F1
#
_cell.length_a   1.000
_cell.length_b   1.000
_cell.length_c   1.000
_cell.angle_alpha   90.00
_cell.angle_beta   90.00
_cell.angle_gamma   90.00
#
_symmetry.space_group_name_H-M   'P 1'
#
loop_
_entity.id
_entity.type
_entity.pdbx_description
1 polymer ?
#
loop_
_entity_poly.entity_id
_entity_poly.type
_entity_poly.pdbx_seq_one_letter_code
_entity_poly.pdbx_strand_id
1 'polypeptide(L)'
;MEDGKEESINSVQFLKTNSGKKGEGMPVVRNPQFYFREGFCWIDVNSTYLKARIKSKGVFDVLSMSLFSMTELPDWYYVSLINSEFISMYVDNFINNTSHFQINDARQLPIIIPSPYELEIFRQISVVSIAAKRDIFSSAISTNFAEEKLNGKQTELDKAVLKLYSI
;
A
#
# COMPACT_ATOMS: atom_id res chain seq x y z
N MET A 1 -25.93 -4.28 22.86
CA MET A 1 -24.80 -4.44 21.91
C MET A 1 -24.73 -5.86 21.33
N GLU A 2 -25.52 -6.83 21.81
CA GLU A 2 -25.58 -8.18 21.22
C GLU A 2 -26.45 -8.23 19.95
N ASP A 3 -27.60 -7.53 19.92
CA ASP A 3 -28.53 -7.54 18.77
C ASP A 3 -27.90 -7.14 17.43
N GLY A 4 -27.07 -6.08 17.42
CA GLY A 4 -26.42 -5.63 16.18
C GLY A 4 -25.36 -6.59 15.63
N LYS A 5 -24.85 -7.50 16.46
CA LYS A 5 -23.87 -8.52 16.05
C LYS A 5 -24.57 -9.67 15.31
N GLU A 6 -25.75 -10.05 15.79
CA GLU A 6 -26.58 -11.11 15.19
C GLU A 6 -27.17 -10.66 13.84
N GLU A 7 -27.66 -9.43 13.75
CA GLU A 7 -28.11 -8.83 12.48
C GLU A 7 -27.00 -8.78 11.40
N SER A 8 -25.77 -8.45 11.81
CA SER A 8 -24.62 -8.41 10.91
C SER A 8 -24.27 -9.81 10.39
N ILE A 9 -24.28 -10.83 11.25
CA ILE A 9 -24.04 -12.23 10.88
C ILE A 9 -25.11 -12.70 9.88
N ASN A 10 -26.39 -12.41 10.16
CA ASN A 10 -27.51 -12.76 9.29
C ASN A 10 -27.39 -12.10 7.92
N SER A 11 -26.96 -10.85 7.86
CA SER A 11 -26.76 -10.10 6.61
C SER A 11 -25.61 -10.69 5.77
N VAL A 12 -24.46 -10.99 6.38
CA VAL A 12 -23.32 -11.61 5.67
C VAL A 12 -23.67 -13.00 5.17
N GLN A 13 -24.40 -13.78 5.98
CA GLN A 13 -24.87 -15.11 5.58
C GLN A 13 -25.85 -15.03 4.41
N PHE A 14 -26.78 -14.08 4.41
CA PHE A 14 -27.68 -13.82 3.29
C PHE A 14 -26.90 -13.48 2.01
N LEU A 15 -25.95 -12.54 2.09
CA LEU A 15 -25.12 -12.12 0.96
C LEU A 15 -24.36 -13.30 0.34
N LYS A 16 -23.70 -14.11 1.16
CA LYS A 16 -22.91 -15.26 0.70
C LYS A 16 -23.79 -16.37 0.13
N THR A 17 -24.87 -16.71 0.82
CA THR A 17 -25.73 -17.85 0.47
C THR A 17 -26.58 -17.57 -0.77
N ASN A 18 -26.90 -16.30 -1.04
CA ASN A 18 -27.76 -15.89 -2.16
C ASN A 18 -27.03 -15.19 -3.30
N SER A 19 -25.70 -15.03 -3.21
CA SER A 19 -24.88 -14.43 -4.26
C SER A 19 -25.07 -15.16 -5.60
N GLY A 20 -25.50 -14.43 -6.64
CA GLY A 20 -25.65 -14.94 -8.00
C GLY A 20 -26.91 -15.78 -8.24
N LYS A 21 -27.82 -15.90 -7.25
CA LYS A 21 -29.13 -16.53 -7.45
C LYS A 21 -30.05 -15.61 -8.26
N LYS A 22 -31.01 -16.21 -8.97
CA LYS A 22 -32.05 -15.48 -9.70
C LYS A 22 -33.14 -15.00 -8.73
N GLY A 23 -33.65 -13.80 -8.95
CA GLY A 23 -34.73 -13.20 -8.16
C GLY A 23 -34.50 -11.71 -7.94
N GLU A 24 -35.57 -10.95 -7.72
CA GLU A 24 -35.49 -9.55 -7.34
C GLU A 24 -34.79 -9.41 -5.97
N GLY A 25 -33.88 -8.44 -5.84
CA GLY A 25 -33.13 -8.21 -4.60
C GLY A 25 -32.02 -9.23 -4.30
N MET A 26 -31.75 -10.19 -5.19
CA MET A 26 -30.66 -11.15 -4.96
C MET A 26 -29.28 -10.51 -5.13
N PRO A 27 -28.36 -10.71 -4.17
CA PRO A 27 -27.06 -10.06 -4.19
C PRO A 27 -26.13 -10.71 -5.22
N VAL A 28 -25.05 -10.01 -5.56
CA VAL A 28 -23.91 -10.57 -6.28
C VAL A 28 -22.63 -10.14 -5.57
N VAL A 29 -22.02 -11.06 -4.83
CA VAL A 29 -20.71 -10.86 -4.22
C VAL A 29 -19.65 -11.08 -5.31
N ARG A 30 -18.99 -10.00 -5.72
CA ARG A 30 -17.96 -10.05 -6.77
C ARG A 30 -16.58 -10.25 -6.18
N ASN A 31 -15.82 -11.17 -6.77
CA ASN A 31 -14.43 -11.47 -6.43
C ASN A 31 -14.14 -11.70 -4.93
N PRO A 32 -14.94 -12.53 -4.23
CA PRO A 32 -14.77 -12.77 -2.79
C PRO A 32 -13.39 -13.33 -2.42
N GLN A 33 -12.67 -13.98 -3.35
CA GLN A 33 -11.34 -14.53 -3.16
C GLN A 33 -10.26 -13.47 -2.87
N PHE A 34 -10.52 -12.20 -3.20
CA PHE A 34 -9.58 -11.11 -2.90
C PHE A 34 -9.86 -10.44 -1.57
N TYR A 35 -11.08 -10.53 -1.05
CA TYR A 35 -11.44 -9.83 0.20
C TYR A 35 -10.51 -10.27 1.32
N PHE A 36 -10.11 -9.31 2.16
CA PHE A 36 -9.23 -9.56 3.30
C PHE A 36 -7.84 -10.10 2.95
N ARG A 37 -7.40 -10.01 1.69
CA ARG A 37 -5.99 -10.24 1.34
C ARG A 37 -5.10 -9.12 1.88
N GLU A 38 -3.91 -9.52 2.30
CA GLU A 38 -2.81 -8.63 2.69
C GLU A 38 -1.98 -8.28 1.45
N GLY A 39 -1.37 -7.11 1.48
CA GLY A 39 -0.61 -6.57 0.36
C GLY A 39 -0.05 -5.19 0.67
N PHE A 40 -0.01 -4.34 -0.33
CA PHE A 40 0.26 -2.91 -0.17
C PHE A 40 -0.75 -2.06 -0.91
N CYS A 41 -0.88 -0.80 -0.51
CA CYS A 41 -1.73 0.16 -1.18
C CYS A 41 -1.09 1.54 -1.26
N TRP A 42 -1.57 2.35 -2.18
CA TRP A 42 -1.28 3.77 -2.29
C TRP A 42 -2.59 4.56 -2.34
N ILE A 43 -2.48 5.88 -2.26
CA ILE A 43 -3.62 6.78 -2.38
C ILE A 43 -3.69 7.22 -3.85
N ASP A 44 -4.87 7.12 -4.47
CA ASP A 44 -5.08 7.55 -5.86
C ASP A 44 -4.75 9.04 -6.02
N VAL A 45 -5.32 9.88 -5.16
CA VAL A 45 -5.08 11.33 -5.18
C VAL A 45 -3.89 11.69 -4.29
N ASN A 46 -2.82 12.19 -4.91
CA ASN A 46 -1.60 12.65 -4.24
C ASN A 46 -1.40 14.17 -4.41
N SER A 47 -0.65 14.80 -3.52
CA SER A 47 -0.39 16.24 -3.57
C SER A 47 0.99 16.59 -4.13
N THR A 48 2.03 15.81 -3.81
CA THR A 48 3.42 16.17 -4.10
C THR A 48 4.24 14.94 -4.44
N TYR A 49 4.31 13.99 -3.50
CA TYR A 49 5.03 12.74 -3.70
C TYR A 49 4.08 11.57 -3.48
N LEU A 50 4.31 10.50 -4.24
CA LEU A 50 3.58 9.27 -4.07
C LEU A 50 3.86 8.70 -2.67
N LYS A 51 2.81 8.18 -2.04
CA LYS A 51 2.92 7.48 -0.76
C LYS A 51 2.11 6.19 -0.79
N ALA A 52 2.79 5.11 -0.44
CA ALA A 52 2.29 3.77 -0.27
C ALA A 52 2.52 3.27 1.16
N ARG A 53 1.73 2.27 1.55
CA ARG A 53 1.80 1.61 2.85
C ARG A 53 1.47 0.13 2.74
N ILE A 54 1.94 -0.65 3.70
CA ILE A 54 1.51 -2.03 3.91
C ILE A 54 0.03 -2.03 4.28
N LYS A 55 -0.71 -2.97 3.69
CA LYS A 55 -2.14 -3.16 3.92
C LYS A 55 -2.38 -4.52 4.56
N SER A 56 -2.90 -4.50 5.78
CA SER A 56 -3.39 -5.70 6.47
C SER A 56 -4.73 -6.15 5.89
N LYS A 57 -5.23 -7.29 6.38
CA LYS A 57 -6.54 -7.85 5.99
C LYS A 57 -7.64 -6.80 6.11
N GLY A 58 -8.30 -6.50 5.00
CA GLY A 58 -9.42 -5.58 4.98
C GLY A 58 -10.17 -5.59 3.65
N VAL A 59 -11.09 -4.63 3.54
CA VAL A 59 -11.83 -4.34 2.30
C VAL A 59 -11.05 -3.29 1.51
N PHE A 60 -11.14 -3.34 0.18
CA PHE A 60 -10.44 -2.42 -0.72
C PHE A 60 -11.39 -1.35 -1.22
N ASP A 61 -10.81 -0.19 -1.48
CA ASP A 61 -11.51 0.99 -1.98
C ASP A 61 -10.69 1.59 -3.12
N VAL A 62 -11.36 2.25 -4.07
CA VAL A 62 -10.71 2.81 -5.26
C VAL A 62 -9.75 3.96 -4.94
N LEU A 63 -9.99 4.72 -3.86
CA LEU A 63 -9.07 5.77 -3.41
C LEU A 63 -7.87 5.20 -2.63
N SER A 64 -7.95 3.93 -2.20
CA SER A 64 -6.84 3.17 -1.62
C SER A 64 -6.53 1.94 -2.47
N MET A 65 -6.11 2.19 -3.71
CA MET A 65 -5.75 1.15 -4.68
C MET A 65 -4.73 0.19 -4.09
N SER A 66 -5.01 -1.11 -4.24
CA SER A 66 -4.27 -2.17 -3.54
C SER A 66 -3.72 -3.19 -4.53
N LEU A 67 -2.49 -3.63 -4.27
CA LEU A 67 -1.85 -4.75 -4.96
C LEU A 67 -1.47 -5.82 -3.95
N PHE A 68 -1.48 -7.07 -4.43
CA PHE A 68 -1.09 -8.23 -3.66
C PHE A 68 0.08 -8.89 -4.38
N SER A 69 1.23 -8.96 -3.73
CA SER A 69 2.43 -9.53 -4.36
C SER A 69 2.19 -10.99 -4.73
N MET A 70 2.51 -11.35 -5.98
CA MET A 70 2.53 -12.72 -6.49
C MET A 70 3.95 -13.20 -6.80
N THR A 71 4.95 -12.44 -6.33
CA THR A 71 6.38 -12.67 -6.53
C THR A 71 7.04 -13.04 -5.20
N GLU A 72 8.32 -13.42 -5.24
CA GLU A 72 9.12 -13.64 -4.03
C GLU A 72 9.53 -12.32 -3.35
N LEU A 73 9.36 -11.19 -4.03
CA LEU A 73 9.66 -9.88 -3.45
C LEU A 73 8.55 -9.48 -2.47
N PRO A 74 8.92 -9.03 -1.27
CA PRO A 74 7.95 -8.68 -0.25
C PRO A 74 7.28 -7.34 -0.52
N ASP A 75 6.04 -7.16 -0.05
CA ASP A 75 5.25 -5.94 -0.23
C ASP A 75 6.00 -4.66 0.19
N TRP A 76 6.82 -4.72 1.24
CA TRP A 76 7.58 -3.57 1.73
C TRP A 76 8.63 -3.07 0.73
N TYR A 77 9.08 -3.92 -0.20
CA TYR A 77 9.99 -3.51 -1.24
C TYR A 77 9.30 -2.57 -2.23
N TYR A 78 8.10 -2.93 -2.70
CA TYR A 78 7.29 -2.09 -3.56
C TYR A 78 6.89 -0.78 -2.88
N VAL A 79 6.53 -0.85 -1.59
CA VAL A 79 6.26 0.34 -0.77
C VAL A 79 7.49 1.26 -0.69
N SER A 80 8.69 0.69 -0.54
CA SER A 80 9.94 1.47 -0.52
C SER A 80 10.16 2.20 -1.83
N LEU A 81 9.99 1.53 -2.97
CA LEU A 81 10.15 2.15 -4.28
C LEU A 81 9.14 3.28 -4.49
N ILE A 82 7.84 3.02 -4.27
CA ILE A 82 6.78 4.02 -4.46
C ILE A 82 6.98 5.24 -3.56
N ASN A 83 7.51 5.05 -2.34
CA ASN A 83 7.74 6.15 -1.39
C ASN A 83 8.97 7.01 -1.69
N SER A 84 9.79 6.62 -2.67
CA SER A 84 10.97 7.39 -3.08
C SER A 84 10.60 8.61 -3.91
N GLU A 85 11.44 9.64 -3.81
CA GLU A 85 11.35 10.82 -4.66
C GLU A 85 11.54 10.45 -6.13
N PHE A 86 12.50 9.56 -6.43
CA PHE A 86 12.80 9.15 -7.80
C PHE A 86 11.57 8.57 -8.53
N ILE A 87 10.84 7.65 -7.91
CA ILE A 87 9.63 7.07 -8.52
C ILE A 87 8.52 8.11 -8.66
N SER A 88 8.37 9.02 -7.69
CA SER A 88 7.39 10.10 -7.79
C SER A 88 7.70 11.03 -8.97
N MET A 89 8.97 11.43 -9.13
CA MET A 89 9.42 12.24 -10.27
C MET A 89 9.28 11.49 -11.59
N TYR A 90 9.57 10.19 -11.62
CA TYR A 90 9.40 9.38 -12.82
C TYR A 90 7.94 9.37 -13.28
N VAL A 91 7.01 9.14 -12.35
CA VAL A 91 5.57 9.15 -12.66
C VAL A 91 5.14 10.51 -13.19
N ASP A 92 5.50 11.58 -12.48
CA ASP A 92 5.13 12.96 -12.84
C ASP A 92 5.67 13.36 -14.23
N ASN A 93 6.92 13.01 -14.54
CA ASN A 93 7.56 13.43 -15.79
C ASN A 93 7.23 12.54 -16.99
N PHE A 94 6.95 11.25 -16.79
CA PHE A 94 6.89 10.28 -17.89
C PHE A 94 5.59 9.49 -18.00
N ILE A 95 4.79 9.39 -16.93
CA ILE A 95 3.59 8.55 -16.92
C ILE A 95 2.32 9.41 -16.86
N ASN A 96 2.17 10.21 -15.81
CA ASN A 96 0.99 11.01 -15.55
C ASN A 96 1.34 12.17 -14.61
N ASN A 97 1.18 13.40 -15.11
CA ASN A 97 1.47 14.64 -14.38
C ASN A 97 0.25 15.24 -13.66
N THR A 98 -0.85 14.47 -13.57
CA THR A 98 -2.01 14.86 -12.76
C THR A 98 -1.86 14.34 -11.33
N SER A 99 -2.71 14.82 -10.41
CA SER A 99 -2.73 14.35 -9.03
C SER A 99 -3.19 12.89 -8.86
N HIS A 100 -3.59 12.21 -9.93
CA HIS A 100 -4.06 10.83 -9.87
C HIS A 100 -2.94 9.84 -10.18
N PHE A 101 -2.82 8.81 -9.35
CA PHE A 101 -1.95 7.66 -9.56
C PHE A 101 -2.79 6.38 -9.49
N GLN A 102 -3.28 5.95 -10.65
CA GLN A 102 -4.22 4.84 -10.76
C GLN A 102 -3.50 3.51 -11.05
N ILE A 103 -4.25 2.41 -11.06
CA ILE A 103 -3.70 1.07 -11.35
C ILE A 103 -2.99 0.99 -12.71
N ASN A 104 -3.46 1.75 -13.70
CA ASN A 104 -2.86 1.80 -15.03
C ASN A 104 -1.53 2.56 -15.05
N ASP A 105 -1.32 3.48 -14.11
CA ASP A 105 -0.06 4.18 -13.93
C ASP A 105 0.90 3.29 -13.14
N ALA A 106 0.42 2.69 -12.05
CA ALA A 106 1.22 1.82 -11.18
C ALA A 106 1.83 0.61 -11.91
N ARG A 107 1.13 0.04 -12.88
CA ARG A 107 1.67 -1.07 -13.70
C ARG A 107 2.80 -0.66 -14.66
N GLN A 108 3.02 0.65 -14.85
CA GLN A 108 4.08 1.19 -15.71
C GLN A 108 5.36 1.53 -14.92
N LEU A 109 5.35 1.37 -13.58
CA LEU A 109 6.53 1.61 -12.78
C LEU A 109 7.69 0.68 -13.20
N PRO A 110 8.89 1.21 -13.45
CA PRO A 110 10.05 0.38 -13.70
C PRO A 110 10.47 -0.26 -12.38
N ILE A 111 10.36 -1.59 -12.26
CA ILE A 111 10.76 -2.32 -11.04
C ILE A 111 12.03 -3.12 -11.32
N ILE A 112 13.14 -2.74 -10.70
CA ILE A 112 14.38 -3.52 -10.72
C ILE A 112 14.28 -4.63 -9.67
N ILE A 113 14.74 -5.84 -10.04
CA ILE A 113 14.89 -6.94 -9.09
C ILE A 113 16.22 -6.74 -8.35
N PRO A 114 16.21 -6.52 -7.02
CA PRO A 114 17.41 -6.22 -6.26
C PRO A 114 18.25 -7.49 -6.03
N SER A 115 19.56 -7.31 -5.86
CA SER A 115 20.41 -8.34 -5.28
C SER A 115 20.01 -8.58 -3.81
N PRO A 116 20.37 -9.74 -3.21
CA PRO A 116 20.11 -10.00 -1.79
C PRO A 116 20.67 -8.93 -0.85
N TYR A 117 21.83 -8.36 -1.20
CA TYR A 117 22.44 -7.28 -0.44
C TYR A 117 21.64 -5.98 -0.51
N GLU A 118 21.20 -5.58 -1.70
CA GLU A 118 20.35 -4.39 -1.86
C GLU A 118 19.00 -4.56 -1.18
N LEU A 119 18.40 -5.75 -1.31
CA LEU A 119 17.13 -6.07 -0.67
C LEU A 119 17.23 -5.93 0.86
N GLU A 120 18.34 -6.35 1.47
CA GLU A 120 18.57 -6.18 2.91
C GLU A 120 18.65 -4.70 3.33
N ILE A 121 19.25 -3.83 2.51
CA ILE A 121 19.26 -2.38 2.74
C ILE A 121 17.82 -1.85 2.79
N PHE A 122 17.01 -2.16 1.78
CA PHE A 122 15.61 -1.74 1.75
C PHE A 122 14.79 -2.31 2.91
N ARG A 123 15.09 -3.54 3.35
CA ARG A 123 14.44 -4.16 4.52
C ARG A 123 14.71 -3.34 5.78
N GLN A 124 15.95 -2.95 6.02
CA GLN A 124 16.34 -2.17 7.21
C GLN A 124 15.64 -0.80 7.24
N ILE A 125 15.63 -0.10 6.10
CA ILE A 125 14.93 1.17 5.95
C ILE A 125 13.44 0.99 6.24
N SER A 126 12.81 -0.02 5.63
CA SER A 126 11.39 -0.33 5.80
C SER A 126 11.02 -0.62 7.25
N VAL A 127 11.76 -1.51 7.92
CA VAL A 127 11.49 -1.92 9.30
C VAL A 127 11.57 -0.71 10.24
N VAL A 128 12.62 0.10 10.13
CA VAL A 128 12.80 1.29 10.98
C VAL A 128 11.71 2.32 10.72
N SER A 129 11.36 2.56 9.46
CA SER A 129 10.35 3.55 9.07
C SER A 129 8.95 3.15 9.52
N ILE A 130 8.60 1.87 9.38
CA ILE A 130 7.31 1.32 9.84
C ILE A 130 7.22 1.39 11.37
N ALA A 131 8.28 1.01 12.08
CA ALA A 131 8.31 1.10 13.54
C ALA A 131 8.12 2.54 14.01
N ALA A 132 8.87 3.49 13.44
CA ALA A 132 8.72 4.91 13.78
C ALA A 132 7.31 5.44 13.52
N LYS A 133 6.67 5.08 12.38
CA LYS A 133 5.28 5.47 12.09
C LYS A 133 4.27 4.86 13.08
N ARG A 134 4.50 3.63 13.55
CA ARG A 134 3.65 3.00 14.58
C ARG A 134 3.79 3.72 15.91
N ASP A 135 5.02 4.04 16.32
CA ASP A 135 5.29 4.73 17.58
C ASP A 135 4.60 6.11 17.62
N ILE A 136 4.66 6.86 16.51
CA ILE A 136 3.93 8.14 16.34
C ILE A 136 2.43 7.95 16.53
N PHE A 137 1.85 6.95 15.86
CA PHE A 137 0.40 6.70 15.92
C PHE A 137 -0.05 6.30 17.32
N SER A 138 0.80 5.60 18.07
CA SER A 138 0.55 5.24 19.48
C SER A 138 0.85 6.35 20.48
N SER A 139 1.23 7.56 20.02
CA SER A 139 1.68 8.68 20.87
C SER A 139 2.86 8.34 21.80
N ALA A 140 3.66 7.31 21.47
CA ALA A 140 4.77 6.86 22.31
C ALA A 140 6.01 7.77 22.22
N ILE A 141 6.11 8.58 21.16
CA ILE A 141 7.22 9.50 20.89
C ILE A 141 6.64 10.84 20.44
N SER A 142 7.33 11.95 20.74
CA SER A 142 6.94 13.27 20.23
C SER A 142 7.00 13.33 18.71
N THR A 143 6.06 14.04 18.10
CA THR A 143 5.93 14.17 16.64
C THR A 143 7.22 14.70 16.00
N ASN A 144 7.84 15.72 16.61
CA ASN A 144 9.01 16.40 16.05
C ASN A 144 10.25 15.49 15.98
N PHE A 145 10.53 14.71 17.04
CA PHE A 145 11.67 13.80 17.05
C PHE A 145 11.48 12.65 16.05
N ALA A 146 10.25 12.18 15.90
CA ALA A 146 9.94 11.11 14.97
C ALA A 146 9.99 11.58 13.51
N GLU A 147 9.59 12.82 13.22
CA GLU A 147 9.75 13.45 11.90
C GLU A 147 11.23 13.56 11.50
N GLU A 148 12.11 14.00 12.40
CA GLU A 148 13.55 14.07 12.13
C GLU A 148 14.12 12.68 11.78
N LYS A 149 13.79 11.66 12.56
CA LYS A 149 14.19 10.28 12.30
C LYS A 149 13.67 9.76 10.96
N LEU A 150 12.43 10.07 10.61
CA LEU A 150 11.82 9.69 9.34
C LEU A 150 12.46 10.42 8.16
N ASN A 151 12.82 11.69 8.31
CA ASN A 151 13.52 12.46 7.28
C ASN A 151 14.90 11.85 6.98
N GLY A 152 15.64 11.46 8.02
CA GLY A 152 16.91 10.75 7.83
C GLY A 152 16.74 9.44 7.05
N LYS A 153 15.69 8.66 7.36
CA LYS A 153 15.39 7.42 6.63
C LYS A 153 14.88 7.66 5.22
N GLN A 154 14.17 8.76 4.98
CA GLN A 154 13.77 9.18 3.62
C GLN A 154 15.02 9.47 2.77
N THR A 155 15.99 10.23 3.29
CA THR A 155 17.26 10.47 2.58
C THR A 155 18.04 9.19 2.28
N GLU A 156 18.07 8.24 3.21
CA GLU A 156 18.69 6.92 2.97
C GLU A 156 17.95 6.12 1.88
N LEU A 157 16.62 6.13 1.91
CA LEU A 157 15.78 5.50 0.90
C LEU A 157 16.06 6.06 -0.49
N ASP A 158 16.03 7.38 -0.63
CA ASP A 158 16.21 8.03 -1.93
C ASP A 158 17.60 7.74 -2.51
N LYS A 159 18.66 7.75 -1.68
CA LYS A 159 20.01 7.32 -2.10
C LYS A 159 20.07 5.85 -2.52
N ALA A 160 19.42 4.96 -1.77
CA ALA A 160 19.39 3.53 -2.10
C ALA A 160 18.65 3.27 -3.41
N VAL A 161 17.54 3.98 -3.66
CA VAL A 161 16.81 3.91 -4.93
C VAL A 161 17.65 4.45 -6.08
N LEU A 162 18.22 5.66 -5.99
CA LEU A 162 19.06 6.19 -7.07
C LEU A 162 20.20 5.23 -7.45
N LYS A 163 20.87 4.67 -6.43
CA LYS A 163 21.90 3.64 -6.65
C LYS A 163 21.36 2.39 -7.35
N LEU A 164 20.21 1.86 -6.92
CA LEU A 164 19.58 0.69 -7.52
C LEU A 164 19.26 0.92 -9.01
N TYR A 165 18.83 2.12 -9.38
CA TYR A 165 18.53 2.51 -10.77
C TYR A 165 19.74 3.02 -11.54
N SER A 166 20.93 3.05 -10.93
CA SER A 166 22.18 3.53 -11.53
C SER A 166 22.11 4.98 -12.03
N ILE A 167 21.52 5.87 -11.20
CA ILE A 167 21.39 7.32 -11.44
C ILE A 167 22.28 8.10 -10.47
#